data_AF-A0A835PRU7-F1
#
_entry.id   AF-A0A835PRU7-F1
#
_cell.length_a   1.000
_cell.length_b   1.000
_cell.length_c   1.000
_cell.angle_alpha   90.00
_cell.angle_beta   90.00
_cell.angle_gamma   90.00
#
_symmetry.space_group_name_H-M   'P 1'
#
loop_
_entity.id
_entity.type
_entity.pdbx_description
1 polymer ?
#
loop_
_entity_poly.entity_id
_entity_poly.type
_entity_poly.pdbx_seq_one_letter_code
_entity_poly.pdbx_strand_id
1 'polypeptide(L)'
;MAEQRQKSVSGASEDGVPRLDTQQYINTMQQVMQNPQFMTMAERLRNALMQDPSMSSMLENLTNPAHKEQLEERMKKLREDPSLKPILDEIESGDPTVMMKYWNDPEILEKLGQAMGVSSLAGAAASNELPEPEQVEDNGGHEDESAIHQAASLGDVEALKNALAAGGDQDEQDSEGRRALHFACGYGEVECARVLLEAGAAVDAVDNNKNTPLHYASGYGKKECVELH
;
A
#
# COMPACT_ATOMS: atom_id res chain seq x y z
N MET A 1 -32.53 -7.56 28.39
CA MET A 1 -31.24 -6.99 27.92
C MET A 1 -31.04 -7.32 26.44
N ALA A 2 -31.99 -6.96 25.57
CA ALA A 2 -31.92 -7.18 24.13
C ALA A 2 -32.94 -6.27 23.43
N GLU A 3 -32.76 -4.94 23.46
CA GLU A 3 -33.72 -4.02 22.81
C GLU A 3 -33.15 -2.63 22.48
N GLN A 4 -31.89 -2.56 22.03
CA GLN A 4 -31.27 -1.28 21.61
C GLN A 4 -30.43 -1.37 20.33
N ARG A 5 -30.90 -2.12 19.31
CA ARG A 5 -30.26 -2.15 17.98
C ARG A 5 -31.24 -1.98 16.80
N GLN A 6 -32.23 -1.11 16.92
CA GLN A 6 -33.16 -0.84 15.81
C GLN A 6 -33.51 0.64 15.58
N LYS A 7 -32.80 1.61 16.17
CA LYS A 7 -33.14 3.05 16.02
C LYS A 7 -32.14 3.94 15.29
N SER A 8 -31.18 3.38 14.56
CA SER A 8 -30.26 4.19 13.72
C SER A 8 -30.43 4.03 12.20
N VAL A 9 -31.47 3.32 11.74
CA VAL A 9 -31.81 3.28 10.30
C VAL A 9 -33.07 4.12 10.07
N SER A 10 -32.88 5.44 10.07
CA SER A 10 -33.87 6.37 9.54
C SER A 10 -33.14 7.62 9.06
N GLY A 11 -32.74 7.60 7.79
CA GLY A 11 -32.04 8.68 7.12
C GLY A 11 -31.63 8.30 5.71
N ALA A 12 -32.50 7.62 4.96
CA ALA A 12 -32.32 7.43 3.53
C ALA A 12 -32.79 8.71 2.81
N SER A 13 -31.88 9.40 2.14
CA SER A 13 -32.19 10.38 1.09
C SER A 13 -31.61 9.88 -0.23
N GLU A 14 -32.39 10.02 -1.29
CA GLU A 14 -32.41 9.23 -2.54
C GLU A 14 -31.23 9.41 -3.52
N ASP A 15 -30.03 9.79 -3.09
CA ASP A 15 -28.92 10.04 -4.05
C ASP A 15 -27.57 9.40 -3.68
N GLY A 16 -27.57 8.36 -2.83
CA GLY A 16 -26.39 7.49 -2.65
C GLY A 16 -25.11 8.14 -2.10
N VAL A 17 -25.08 9.46 -1.89
CA VAL A 17 -23.98 10.17 -1.25
C VAL A 17 -24.34 10.36 0.23
N PRO A 18 -23.56 9.81 1.18
CA PRO A 18 -23.76 10.09 2.59
C PRO A 18 -23.66 11.60 2.83
N ARG A 19 -24.74 12.22 3.31
CA ARG A 19 -24.67 13.59 3.83
C ARG A 19 -23.78 13.56 5.08
N LEU A 20 -22.51 13.89 4.89
CA LEU A 20 -21.59 14.18 5.98
C LEU A 20 -22.11 15.43 6.68
N ASP A 21 -22.85 15.23 7.78
CA ASP A 21 -23.26 16.33 8.64
C ASP A 21 -21.98 16.92 9.26
N THR A 22 -21.61 18.10 8.77
CA THR A 22 -20.39 18.81 9.16
C THR A 22 -20.30 19.02 10.67
N GLN A 23 -21.44 19.23 11.35
CA GLN A 23 -21.43 19.35 12.81
C GLN A 23 -21.20 18.02 13.50
N GLN A 24 -21.78 16.93 12.98
CA GLN A 24 -21.56 15.59 13.52
C GLN A 24 -20.10 15.15 13.33
N TYR A 25 -19.50 15.46 12.18
CA TYR A 25 -18.08 15.24 11.93
C TYR A 25 -17.18 16.04 12.88
N ILE A 26 -17.41 17.35 13.03
CA ILE A 26 -16.61 18.20 13.93
C ILE A 26 -16.70 17.69 15.37
N ASN A 27 -17.91 17.36 15.85
CA ASN A 27 -18.09 16.83 17.20
C ASN A 27 -17.42 15.46 17.38
N THR A 28 -17.55 14.57 16.40
CA THR A 28 -16.91 13.25 16.44
C THR A 28 -15.39 13.38 16.44
N MET A 29 -14.86 14.27 15.60
CA MET A 29 -13.42 14.55 15.54
C MET A 29 -12.91 15.18 16.83
N GLN A 30 -13.66 16.09 17.44
CA GLN A 30 -13.33 16.67 18.74
C GLN A 30 -13.33 15.61 19.85
N GLN A 31 -14.24 14.63 19.79
CA GLN A 31 -14.30 13.51 20.73
C GLN A 31 -13.15 12.51 20.53
N VAL A 32 -12.77 12.26 19.28
CA VAL A 32 -11.60 11.43 18.92
C VAL A 32 -10.30 12.08 19.38
N MET A 33 -10.16 13.41 19.24
CA MET A 33 -9.01 14.15 19.77
C MET A 33 -8.94 14.17 21.31
N GLN A 34 -10.07 14.03 22.00
CA GLN A 34 -10.11 13.89 23.46
C GLN A 34 -9.73 12.47 23.92
N ASN A 35 -9.68 11.49 23.01
CA ASN A 35 -9.30 10.13 23.34
C ASN A 35 -7.76 10.04 23.51
N PRO A 36 -7.27 9.73 24.72
CA PRO A 36 -5.83 9.67 24.97
C PRO A 36 -5.14 8.57 24.15
N GLN A 37 -5.81 7.44 23.88
CA GLN A 37 -5.25 6.38 23.03
C GLN A 37 -5.07 6.87 21.59
N PHE A 38 -6.06 7.58 21.05
CA PHE A 38 -5.96 8.18 19.73
C PHE A 38 -4.85 9.24 19.66
N MET A 39 -4.74 10.11 20.67
CA MET A 39 -3.64 11.08 20.75
C MET A 39 -2.27 10.40 20.78
N THR A 40 -2.10 9.32 21.56
CA THR A 40 -0.83 8.58 21.56
C THR A 40 -0.54 7.90 20.23
N MET A 41 -1.57 7.39 19.54
CA MET A 41 -1.45 6.80 18.21
C MET A 41 -1.07 7.87 17.18
N ALA A 42 -1.74 9.02 17.20
CA ALA A 42 -1.46 10.15 16.33
C ALA A 42 -0.05 10.71 16.56
N GLU A 43 0.40 10.76 17.81
CA GLU A 43 1.76 11.17 18.15
C GLU A 43 2.81 10.15 17.68
N ARG A 44 2.54 8.85 17.81
CA ARG A 44 3.38 7.79 17.24
C ARG A 44 3.44 7.86 15.72
N LEU A 45 2.29 8.06 15.07
CA LEU A 45 2.21 8.23 13.63
C LEU A 45 2.98 9.47 13.19
N ARG A 46 2.83 10.61 13.87
CA ARG A 46 3.62 11.82 13.62
C ARG A 46 5.11 11.54 13.76
N ASN A 47 5.52 10.86 14.82
CA ASN A 47 6.92 10.54 15.05
C ASN A 47 7.46 9.56 14.00
N ALA A 48 6.66 8.58 13.57
CA ALA A 48 7.01 7.66 12.49
C ALA A 48 7.13 8.38 11.15
N LEU A 49 6.17 9.26 10.83
CA LEU A 49 6.20 10.13 9.64
C LEU A 49 7.40 11.08 9.64
N MET A 50 7.80 11.60 10.81
CA MET A 50 9.02 12.42 10.93
C MET A 50 10.31 11.61 10.86
N GLN A 51 10.28 10.31 11.11
CA GLN A 51 11.44 9.41 11.00
C GLN A 51 11.54 8.72 9.64
N ASP A 52 10.49 8.83 8.81
CA ASP A 52 10.54 8.35 7.44
C ASP A 52 11.55 9.19 6.64
N PRO A 53 12.59 8.59 6.06
CA PRO A 53 13.60 9.29 5.26
C PRO A 53 13.00 10.04 4.06
N SER A 54 11.93 9.50 3.47
CA SER A 54 11.24 10.13 2.33
C SER A 54 10.50 11.41 2.75
N MET A 55 9.79 11.36 3.88
CA MET A 55 9.12 12.52 4.46
C MET A 55 10.08 13.54 5.06
N SER A 56 11.22 13.10 5.60
CA SER A 56 12.27 13.99 6.10
C SER A 56 12.82 14.86 4.97
N SER A 57 13.12 14.27 3.81
CA SER A 57 13.57 15.02 2.64
C SER A 57 12.50 16.00 2.15
N MET A 58 11.23 15.60 2.19
CA MET A 58 10.11 16.46 1.80
C MET A 58 9.90 17.63 2.78
N LEU A 59 9.98 17.35 4.08
CA LEU A 59 9.87 18.35 5.15
C LEU A 59 11.09 19.28 5.16
N GLU A 60 12.29 18.78 4.88
CA GLU A 60 13.51 19.58 4.73
C GLU A 60 13.41 20.51 3.51
N ASN A 61 12.86 20.02 2.40
CA ASN A 61 12.51 20.85 1.24
C ASN A 61 11.43 21.91 1.56
N LEU A 62 10.52 21.66 2.51
CA LEU A 62 9.47 22.61 2.92
C LEU A 62 9.93 23.61 4.00
N THR A 63 10.86 23.20 4.87
CA THR A 63 11.32 23.99 6.03
C THR A 63 12.60 24.79 5.75
N ASN A 64 13.32 24.48 4.66
CA ASN A 64 14.49 25.24 4.26
C ASN A 64 14.08 26.58 3.61
N PRO A 65 14.52 27.74 4.15
CA PRO A 65 14.14 29.06 3.63
C PRO A 65 14.57 29.28 2.16
N ALA A 66 15.68 28.64 1.71
CA ALA A 66 16.11 28.72 0.32
C ALA A 66 15.18 27.95 -0.64
N HIS A 67 14.61 26.82 -0.18
CA HIS A 67 13.62 26.07 -0.96
C HIS A 67 12.24 26.71 -0.89
N LYS A 68 11.92 27.39 0.22
CA LYS A 68 10.70 28.21 0.35
C LYS A 68 10.69 29.35 -0.67
N GLU A 69 11.79 30.06 -0.87
CA GLU A 69 11.91 31.09 -1.92
C GLU A 69 11.74 30.48 -3.32
N GLN A 70 12.33 29.31 -3.59
CA GLN A 70 12.14 28.61 -4.87
C GLN A 70 10.69 28.13 -5.07
N LEU A 71 10.01 27.69 -4.01
CA LEU A 71 8.61 27.28 -4.04
C LEU A 71 7.70 28.49 -4.26
N GLU A 72 7.98 29.61 -3.59
CA GLU A 72 7.27 30.88 -3.80
C GLU A 72 7.49 31.43 -5.20
N GLU A 73 8.70 31.32 -5.76
CA GLU A 73 8.98 31.72 -7.14
C GLU A 73 8.28 30.80 -8.14
N ARG A 74 8.23 29.49 -7.88
CA ARG A 74 7.47 28.51 -8.68
C ARG A 74 5.96 28.79 -8.62
N MET A 75 5.42 29.08 -7.45
CA MET A 75 4.03 29.49 -7.24
C MET A 75 3.73 30.82 -7.94
N LYS A 76 4.66 31.77 -7.92
CA LYS A 76 4.52 33.05 -8.63
C LYS A 76 4.50 32.85 -10.15
N LYS A 77 5.41 32.03 -10.68
CA LYS A 77 5.40 31.64 -12.11
C LYS A 77 4.09 30.93 -12.48
N LEU A 78 3.54 30.13 -11.57
CA LEU A 78 2.26 29.45 -11.76
C LEU A 78 1.06 30.41 -11.79
N ARG A 79 1.09 31.42 -10.92
CA ARG A 79 0.09 32.50 -10.87
C ARG A 79 0.17 33.44 -12.08
N GLU A 80 1.33 33.50 -12.72
CA GLU A 80 1.60 34.26 -13.95
C GLU A 80 1.25 33.47 -15.23
N ASP A 81 1.05 32.14 -15.15
CA ASP A 81 0.66 31.31 -16.29
C ASP A 81 -0.79 31.62 -16.72
N PRO A 82 -1.04 32.07 -17.97
CA PRO A 82 -2.37 32.41 -18.48
C PRO A 82 -3.39 31.27 -18.38
N SER A 83 -2.93 30.02 -18.38
CA SER A 83 -3.78 28.83 -18.36
C SER A 83 -4.14 28.34 -16.95
N LEU A 84 -3.34 28.69 -15.94
CA LEU A 84 -3.55 28.27 -14.55
C LEU A 84 -4.07 29.39 -13.64
N LYS A 85 -3.86 30.65 -14.04
CA LYS A 85 -4.38 31.83 -13.35
C LYS A 85 -5.90 31.76 -13.01
N PRO A 86 -6.81 31.44 -13.95
CA PRO A 86 -8.24 31.37 -13.62
C PRO A 86 -8.57 30.21 -12.67
N ILE A 87 -7.85 29.09 -12.79
CA ILE A 87 -8.06 27.89 -11.94
C ILE A 87 -7.59 28.17 -10.51
N LEU A 88 -6.43 28.80 -10.36
CA LEU A 88 -5.88 29.17 -9.05
C LEU A 88 -6.74 30.23 -8.36
N ASP A 89 -7.20 31.25 -9.09
CA ASP A 89 -8.10 32.27 -8.57
C ASP A 89 -9.47 31.68 -8.16
N GLU A 90 -9.98 30.67 -8.89
CA GLU A 90 -11.21 29.92 -8.55
C GLU A 90 -11.03 28.98 -7.34
N ILE A 91 -9.88 28.31 -7.22
CA ILE A 91 -9.54 27.47 -6.05
C ILE A 91 -9.37 28.34 -4.79
N GLU A 92 -8.77 29.52 -4.91
CA GLU A 92 -8.55 30.46 -3.80
C GLU A 92 -9.84 31.21 -3.40
N SER A 93 -10.78 31.42 -4.34
CA SER A 93 -12.08 32.07 -4.08
C SER A 93 -13.18 31.13 -3.60
N GLY A 94 -13.01 29.82 -3.78
CA GLY A 94 -13.73 28.81 -3.01
C GLY A 94 -14.92 28.19 -3.71
N ASP A 95 -14.90 26.86 -3.70
CA ASP A 95 -15.99 25.95 -3.31
C ASP A 95 -15.37 24.53 -3.41
N PRO A 96 -15.53 23.63 -2.42
CA PRO A 96 -15.03 22.26 -2.50
C PRO A 96 -15.45 21.51 -3.79
N THR A 97 -16.56 21.94 -4.40
CA THR A 97 -17.06 21.39 -5.67
C THR A 97 -16.21 21.80 -6.89
N VAL A 98 -15.61 23.00 -6.85
CA VAL A 98 -14.70 23.48 -7.91
C VAL A 98 -13.38 22.70 -7.87
N MET A 99 -12.89 22.39 -6.66
CA MET A 99 -11.72 21.52 -6.48
C MET A 99 -11.97 20.14 -7.10
N MET A 100 -13.15 19.53 -6.89
CA MET A 100 -13.47 18.22 -7.48
C MET A 100 -13.47 18.22 -9.00
N LYS A 101 -13.89 19.31 -9.65
CA LYS A 101 -13.88 19.42 -11.11
C LYS A 101 -12.46 19.36 -11.66
N TYR A 102 -11.55 20.14 -11.08
CA TYR A 102 -10.15 20.19 -11.51
C TYR A 102 -9.33 19.00 -11.04
N TRP A 103 -9.71 18.38 -9.92
CA TRP A 103 -9.12 17.14 -9.43
C TRP A 103 -9.52 15.93 -10.28
N ASN A 104 -10.57 16.03 -11.09
CA ASN A 104 -10.98 14.98 -12.02
C ASN A 104 -10.44 15.19 -13.44
N ASP A 105 -9.72 16.29 -13.69
CA ASP A 105 -9.07 16.57 -14.98
C ASP A 105 -7.59 16.15 -14.94
N PRO A 106 -7.20 15.07 -15.64
CA PRO A 106 -5.85 14.51 -15.55
C PRO A 106 -4.78 15.46 -16.07
N GLU A 107 -5.08 16.25 -17.11
CA GLU A 107 -4.14 17.25 -17.65
C GLU A 107 -3.89 18.41 -16.68
N ILE A 108 -4.88 18.74 -15.85
CA ILE A 108 -4.79 19.82 -14.87
C ILE A 108 -4.04 19.32 -13.64
N LEU A 109 -4.32 18.09 -13.20
CA LEU A 109 -3.55 17.42 -12.17
C LEU A 109 -2.08 17.22 -12.56
N GLU A 110 -1.80 16.85 -13.81
CA GLU A 110 -0.43 16.67 -14.30
C GLU A 110 0.32 18.00 -14.27
N LYS A 111 -0.28 19.08 -14.77
CA LYS A 111 0.32 20.42 -14.75
C LYS A 111 0.50 20.96 -13.33
N LEU A 112 -0.48 20.76 -12.45
CA LEU A 112 -0.38 21.14 -11.03
C LEU A 112 0.66 20.29 -10.28
N GLY A 113 0.74 18.99 -10.55
CA GLY A 113 1.72 18.08 -9.97
C GLY A 113 3.14 18.39 -10.44
N GLN A 114 3.33 18.67 -11.73
CA GLN A 114 4.59 19.10 -12.30
C GLN A 114 5.02 20.47 -11.75
N ALA A 115 4.06 21.38 -11.56
CA ALA A 115 4.29 22.70 -10.99
C ALA A 115 4.64 22.69 -9.51
N MET A 116 3.98 21.83 -8.72
CA MET A 116 4.26 21.67 -7.28
C MET A 116 5.47 20.76 -7.01
N GLY A 117 6.11 20.20 -8.04
CA GLY A 117 7.24 19.28 -7.88
C GLY A 117 6.84 17.91 -7.31
N VAL A 118 5.55 17.57 -7.37
CA VAL A 118 4.93 16.34 -6.84
C VAL A 118 4.77 15.30 -7.95
N SER A 119 5.66 15.34 -8.96
CA SER A 119 5.58 14.55 -10.19
C SER A 119 5.68 13.02 -10.01
N SER A 120 5.76 12.54 -8.76
CA SER A 120 5.93 11.12 -8.41
C SER A 120 4.72 10.50 -7.69
N LEU A 121 3.56 11.17 -7.63
CA LEU A 121 2.36 10.62 -6.99
C LEU A 121 1.20 10.31 -7.97
N ALA A 122 1.32 10.69 -9.25
CA ALA A 122 0.28 10.48 -10.26
C ALA A 122 0.12 9.00 -10.69
N GLY A 123 0.90 8.08 -10.12
CA GLY A 123 0.72 6.63 -10.31
C GLY A 123 -0.31 5.98 -9.37
N ALA A 124 -0.91 6.71 -8.43
CA ALA A 124 -1.74 6.11 -7.37
C ALA A 124 -3.26 6.30 -7.53
N ALA A 125 -3.75 6.98 -8.58
CA ALA A 125 -5.17 7.34 -8.72
C ALA A 125 -5.93 6.61 -9.85
N ALA A 126 -5.28 5.73 -10.61
CA ALA A 126 -5.93 4.91 -11.64
C ALA A 126 -5.63 3.42 -11.42
N SER A 127 -6.10 2.87 -10.31
CA SER A 127 -6.18 1.41 -10.13
C SER A 127 -7.65 1.01 -10.11
N ASN A 128 -8.25 1.03 -11.30
CA ASN A 128 -9.46 0.27 -11.58
C ASN A 128 -9.23 -0.52 -12.87
N GLU A 129 -8.21 -1.37 -12.87
CA GLU A 129 -8.10 -2.49 -13.80
C GLU A 129 -7.80 -3.76 -12.99
N LEU A 130 -8.52 -4.81 -13.36
CA LEU A 130 -8.42 -6.15 -12.83
C LEU A 130 -6.98 -6.67 -12.96
N PRO A 131 -6.52 -7.52 -12.03
CA PRO A 131 -5.18 -8.08 -12.10
C PRO A 131 -5.12 -9.12 -13.23
N GLU A 132 -4.61 -8.71 -14.37
CA GLU A 132 -3.92 -9.63 -15.28
C GLU A 132 -2.53 -9.92 -14.70
N PRO A 133 -1.96 -11.12 -14.95
CA PRO A 133 -0.81 -11.62 -14.22
C PRO A 133 0.41 -10.77 -14.58
N GLU A 134 0.82 -9.90 -13.66
CA GLU A 134 2.01 -9.10 -13.83
C GLU A 134 3.23 -10.01 -13.96
N GLN A 135 3.90 -9.85 -15.09
CA GLN A 135 5.22 -10.40 -15.33
C GLN A 135 6.16 -9.79 -14.29
N VAL A 136 6.74 -10.66 -13.48
CA VAL A 136 7.83 -10.33 -12.57
C VAL A 136 9.00 -9.76 -13.38
N GLU A 137 9.16 -8.44 -13.36
CA GLU A 137 10.39 -7.80 -13.79
C GLU A 137 11.45 -8.04 -12.71
N ASP A 138 12.15 -9.16 -12.89
CA ASP A 138 13.45 -9.43 -12.31
C ASP A 138 14.45 -8.37 -12.78
N ASN A 139 14.90 -7.53 -11.86
CA ASN A 139 16.09 -6.72 -12.08
C ASN A 139 16.89 -6.52 -10.79
N GLY A 140 17.78 -7.49 -10.54
CA GLY A 140 19.19 -7.15 -10.36
C GLY A 140 19.79 -7.45 -8.98
N GLY A 141 20.25 -8.69 -8.82
CA GLY A 141 21.24 -9.07 -7.81
C GLY A 141 21.52 -10.56 -7.83
N HIS A 142 22.36 -11.02 -8.77
CA HIS A 142 22.97 -12.35 -8.65
C HIS A 142 23.65 -12.47 -7.28
N GLU A 143 23.30 -13.48 -6.49
CA GLU A 143 24.20 -14.32 -5.68
C GLU A 143 23.34 -15.24 -4.78
N ASP A 144 23.49 -16.55 -4.99
CA ASP A 144 22.80 -17.67 -4.32
C ASP A 144 21.32 -17.88 -4.66
N GLU A 145 21.07 -18.32 -5.90
CA GLU A 145 19.81 -18.93 -6.30
C GLU A 145 19.61 -20.23 -5.52
N SER A 146 18.98 -20.13 -4.34
CA SER A 146 18.70 -21.31 -3.52
C SER A 146 17.94 -22.33 -4.34
N ALA A 147 18.55 -23.50 -4.52
CA ALA A 147 17.97 -24.60 -5.28
C ALA A 147 16.60 -25.01 -4.72
N ILE A 148 16.37 -24.81 -3.41
CA ILE A 148 15.09 -25.13 -2.76
C ILE A 148 14.03 -24.09 -3.13
N HIS A 149 14.36 -22.78 -3.12
CA HIS A 149 13.40 -21.74 -3.56
C HIS A 149 13.01 -21.94 -5.03
N GLN A 150 13.98 -22.21 -5.90
CA GLN A 150 13.72 -22.45 -7.34
C GLN A 150 12.91 -23.72 -7.59
N ALA A 151 13.26 -24.84 -6.94
CA ALA A 151 12.50 -26.07 -7.11
C ALA A 151 11.06 -25.94 -6.57
N ALA A 152 10.88 -25.22 -5.46
CA ALA A 152 9.57 -24.95 -4.88
C ALA A 152 8.72 -23.99 -5.74
N SER A 153 9.33 -22.99 -6.39
CA SER A 153 8.62 -22.05 -7.27
C SER A 153 8.22 -22.67 -8.60
N LEU A 154 9.05 -23.56 -9.15
CA LEU A 154 8.81 -24.26 -10.42
C LEU A 154 7.95 -25.52 -10.29
N GLY A 155 7.66 -25.97 -9.07
CA GLY A 155 6.95 -27.23 -8.83
C GLY A 155 7.78 -28.49 -9.10
N ASP A 156 9.11 -28.37 -9.16
CA ASP A 156 10.00 -29.51 -9.39
C ASP A 156 10.22 -30.29 -8.09
N VAL A 157 9.29 -31.21 -7.82
CA VAL A 157 9.29 -32.08 -6.64
C VAL A 157 10.57 -32.92 -6.52
N GLU A 158 11.12 -33.38 -7.65
CA GLU A 158 12.31 -34.24 -7.63
C GLU A 158 13.57 -33.43 -7.32
N ALA A 159 13.73 -32.25 -7.94
CA ALA A 159 14.80 -31.33 -7.61
C ALA A 159 14.73 -30.89 -6.14
N LEU A 160 13.52 -30.59 -5.64
CA LEU A 160 13.30 -30.20 -4.26
C LEU A 160 13.70 -31.29 -3.27
N LYS A 161 13.26 -32.54 -3.49
CA LYS A 161 13.67 -33.70 -2.66
C LYS A 161 15.17 -33.92 -2.69
N ASN A 162 15.79 -33.81 -3.87
CA ASN A 162 17.23 -33.96 -4.01
C ASN A 162 18.00 -32.87 -3.27
N ALA A 163 17.55 -31.61 -3.32
CA ALA A 163 18.15 -30.50 -2.61
C ALA A 163 18.06 -30.69 -1.09
N LEU A 164 16.90 -31.11 -0.57
CA LEU A 164 16.73 -31.43 0.85
C LEU A 164 17.60 -32.63 1.28
N ALA A 165 17.67 -33.68 0.46
CA ALA A 165 18.52 -34.84 0.72
C ALA A 165 20.03 -34.51 0.69
N ALA A 166 20.42 -33.49 -0.07
CA ALA A 166 21.78 -32.95 -0.10
C ALA A 166 22.12 -32.06 1.11
N GLY A 167 21.17 -31.88 2.04
CA GLY A 167 21.35 -31.07 3.25
C GLY A 167 20.96 -29.60 3.09
N GLY A 168 20.19 -29.26 2.05
CA GLY A 168 19.63 -27.92 1.92
C GLY A 168 18.63 -27.59 3.03
N ASP A 169 18.59 -26.33 3.43
CA ASP A 169 17.73 -25.84 4.50
C ASP A 169 16.33 -25.51 3.96
N GLN A 170 15.33 -26.29 4.36
CA GLN A 170 13.92 -26.05 4.03
C GLN A 170 13.39 -24.68 4.50
N ASP A 171 14.02 -24.09 5.52
CA ASP A 171 13.66 -22.80 6.11
C ASP A 171 14.61 -21.67 5.71
N GLU A 172 15.44 -21.90 4.68
CA GLU A 172 16.27 -20.87 4.07
C GLU A 172 15.42 -19.67 3.64
N GLN A 173 15.92 -18.48 3.95
CA GLN A 173 15.25 -17.21 3.66
C GLN A 173 15.94 -16.51 2.50
N ASP A 174 15.15 -16.01 1.56
CA ASP A 174 15.64 -15.06 0.56
C ASP A 174 15.80 -13.64 1.14
N SER A 175 16.16 -12.68 0.30
CA SER A 175 16.32 -11.27 0.67
C SER A 175 15.05 -10.61 1.22
N GLU A 176 13.88 -11.18 0.92
CA GLU A 176 12.57 -10.71 1.39
C GLU A 176 12.07 -11.49 2.62
N GLY A 177 12.88 -12.40 3.16
CA GLY A 177 12.53 -13.25 4.30
C GLY A 177 11.59 -14.40 3.92
N ARG A 178 11.34 -14.62 2.62
CA ARG A 178 10.49 -15.70 2.13
C ARG A 178 11.25 -17.01 2.14
N ARG A 179 10.50 -18.07 2.39
CA ARG A 179 10.99 -19.46 2.42
C ARG A 179 10.39 -20.26 1.28
N ALA A 180 10.96 -21.44 1.01
CA ALA A 180 10.46 -22.34 -0.03
C ALA A 180 8.95 -22.60 0.06
N LEU A 181 8.41 -22.71 1.28
CA LEU A 181 6.99 -22.93 1.51
C LEU A 181 6.12 -21.73 1.08
N HIS A 182 6.64 -20.49 1.17
CA HIS A 182 5.92 -19.31 0.66
C HIS A 182 5.75 -19.39 -0.86
N PHE A 183 6.81 -19.78 -1.58
CA PHE A 183 6.76 -19.94 -3.03
C PHE A 183 5.84 -21.08 -3.45
N ALA A 184 5.99 -22.28 -2.86
CA ALA A 184 5.12 -23.41 -3.17
C ALA A 184 3.64 -23.08 -2.91
N CYS A 185 3.31 -22.45 -1.78
CA CYS A 185 1.95 -22.02 -1.47
C CYS A 185 1.44 -20.90 -2.40
N GLY A 186 2.28 -19.93 -2.75
CA GLY A 186 1.90 -18.80 -3.60
C GLY A 186 1.68 -19.18 -5.06
N TYR A 187 2.49 -20.10 -5.60
CA TYR A 187 2.32 -20.58 -6.97
C TYR A 187 1.30 -21.72 -7.08
N GLY A 188 1.00 -22.42 -5.97
CA GLY A 188 0.04 -23.52 -5.94
C GLY A 188 0.68 -24.89 -6.16
N GLU A 189 1.97 -25.02 -5.88
CA GLU A 189 2.73 -26.25 -6.03
C GLU A 189 2.48 -27.17 -4.82
N VAL A 190 1.29 -27.77 -4.77
CA VAL A 190 0.76 -28.56 -3.64
C VAL A 190 1.72 -29.68 -3.20
N GLU A 191 2.30 -30.40 -4.16
CA GLU A 191 3.20 -31.52 -3.84
C GLU A 191 4.56 -31.03 -3.32
N CYS A 192 5.08 -29.90 -3.81
CA CYS A 192 6.25 -29.27 -3.23
C CYS A 192 5.97 -28.77 -1.80
N ALA A 193 4.80 -28.15 -1.56
CA ALA A 193 4.38 -27.73 -0.24
C ALA A 193 4.28 -28.93 0.72
N ARG A 194 3.73 -30.07 0.28
CA ARG A 194 3.68 -31.31 1.07
C ARG A 194 5.08 -31.80 1.43
N VAL A 195 6.00 -31.87 0.47
CA VAL A 195 7.39 -32.30 0.71
C VAL A 195 8.09 -31.40 1.72
N LEU A 196 7.91 -30.08 1.63
CA LEU A 196 8.49 -29.12 2.58
C LEU A 196 7.91 -29.31 3.99
N LEU A 197 6.60 -29.53 4.12
CA LEU A 197 5.96 -29.80 5.41
C LEU A 197 6.42 -31.13 6.01
N GLU A 198 6.58 -32.18 5.19
CA GLU A 198 7.13 -33.47 5.61
C GLU A 198 8.60 -33.36 6.05
N ALA A 199 9.37 -32.47 5.44
CA ALA A 199 10.74 -32.14 5.84
C ALA A 199 10.79 -31.32 7.15
N GLY A 200 9.67 -30.77 7.60
CA GLY A 200 9.55 -30.00 8.84
C GLY A 200 9.75 -28.49 8.65
N ALA A 201 9.46 -27.95 7.46
CA ALA A 201 9.42 -26.52 7.23
C ALA A 201 8.42 -25.82 8.17
N ALA A 202 8.78 -24.63 8.66
CA ALA A 202 7.91 -23.90 9.56
C ALA A 202 6.68 -23.34 8.81
N VAL A 203 5.52 -23.94 9.08
CA VAL A 203 4.23 -23.61 8.46
C VAL A 203 3.79 -22.15 8.71
N ASP A 204 4.07 -21.62 9.90
CA ASP A 204 3.68 -20.26 10.33
C ASP A 204 4.83 -19.24 10.22
N ALA A 205 5.87 -19.57 9.44
CA ALA A 205 6.95 -18.63 9.14
C ALA A 205 6.39 -17.34 8.54
N VAL A 206 7.01 -16.20 8.86
CA VAL A 206 6.65 -14.92 8.27
C VAL A 206 7.80 -14.32 7.48
N ASP A 207 7.47 -13.72 6.34
CA ASP A 207 8.37 -12.88 5.56
C ASP A 207 8.58 -11.48 6.18
N ASN A 208 9.34 -10.61 5.51
CA ASN A 208 9.57 -9.24 5.95
C ASN A 208 8.29 -8.40 6.04
N ASN A 209 7.26 -8.75 5.25
CA ASN A 209 5.95 -8.11 5.20
C ASN A 209 4.93 -8.71 6.18
N LYS A 210 5.33 -9.67 7.02
CA LYS A 210 4.48 -10.38 7.98
C LYS A 210 3.44 -11.30 7.34
N ASN A 211 3.66 -11.71 6.10
CA ASN A 211 2.85 -12.72 5.42
C ASN A 211 3.39 -14.11 5.74
N THR A 212 2.49 -15.06 5.92
CA THR A 212 2.80 -16.49 6.04
C THR A 212 2.56 -17.21 4.72
N PRO A 213 3.01 -18.47 4.53
CA PRO A 213 2.64 -19.26 3.36
C PRO A 213 1.13 -19.33 3.11
N LEU A 214 0.30 -19.36 4.17
CA LEU A 214 -1.16 -19.27 4.05
C LEU A 214 -1.65 -17.97 3.43
N HIS A 215 -1.02 -16.84 3.76
CA HIS A 215 -1.37 -15.54 3.18
C HIS A 215 -1.10 -15.54 1.67
N TYR A 216 0.00 -16.14 1.24
CA TYR A 216 0.31 -16.33 -0.19
C TYR A 216 -0.74 -17.23 -0.87
N ALA A 217 -1.00 -18.42 -0.32
CA ALA A 217 -2.00 -19.33 -0.89
C ALA A 217 -3.40 -18.68 -0.97
N SER A 218 -3.80 -17.94 0.07
CA SER A 218 -5.09 -17.25 0.11
C SER A 218 -5.15 -16.08 -0.86
N GLY A 219 -4.10 -15.25 -0.90
CA GLY A 219 -4.01 -14.06 -1.74
C GLY A 219 -4.03 -14.38 -3.24
N TYR A 220 -3.40 -15.50 -3.63
CA TYR A 220 -3.38 -15.97 -5.02
C TYR A 220 -4.45 -17.03 -5.34
N GLY A 221 -5.39 -17.31 -4.41
CA GLY A 221 -6.51 -18.22 -4.64
C GLY A 221 -6.14 -19.70 -4.81
N LYS A 222 -5.01 -20.14 -4.23
CA LYS A 222 -4.49 -21.50 -4.31
C LYS A 222 -5.18 -22.40 -3.27
N LYS A 223 -6.43 -22.76 -3.56
CA LYS A 223 -7.32 -23.47 -2.63
C LYS A 223 -6.69 -24.75 -2.07
N GLU A 224 -6.05 -25.55 -2.92
CA GLU A 224 -5.44 -26.81 -2.52
C GLU A 224 -4.28 -26.60 -1.54
N CYS A 225 -3.52 -25.51 -1.67
CA CYS A 225 -2.48 -25.14 -0.71
C CYS A 225 -3.05 -24.60 0.61
N VAL A 226 -4.20 -23.93 0.59
CA VAL A 226 -4.90 -23.49 1.81
C VAL A 226 -5.37 -24.69 2.64
N GLU A 227 -5.78 -25.78 1.98
CA GLU A 227 -6.22 -27.01 2.65
C GLU A 227 -5.07 -27.83 3.27
N LEU A 228 -3.80 -27.45 3.03
CA LEU A 228 -2.62 -28.11 3.62
C LEU A 228 -2.24 -27.58 5.01
N HIS A 229 -2.80 -26.45 5.46
CA HIS A 229 -2.62 -25.91 6.82
C HIS A 229 -3.70 -26.44 7.78
#